data_AF-A0A3M2DL22-F1
#
_entry.id   AF-A0A3M2DL22-F1
#
_cell.length_a   1.000
_cell.length_b   1.000
_cell.length_c   1.000
_cell.angle_alpha   90.00
_cell.angle_beta   90.00
_cell.angle_gamma   90.00
#
_symmetry.space_group_name_H-M   'P 1'
#
loop_
_entity.id
_entity.type
_entity.pdbx_description
1 polymer ?
#
loop_
_entity_poly.entity_id
_entity_poly.type
_entity_poly.pdbx_seq_one_letter_code
_entity_poly.pdbx_strand_id
1 'polypeptide(L)'
;MFTGLIIALLAVVGAGVVVWGGMNVLASRSDRALPDGDTKLLGAGSDTPLLERTVRDVRVGDVIQRDGADWVVEGVVQYDEDGHRWRGARLDDGARERWMLVGLDRGGAATVRWLVEREDVQITGYPPEALAVDGATFRQNTRGTATARVMGDAGSLEPTAPEGPDSVTRCRWWSYSAAGSATLVVEQWGDAYRVLHGERLRPDDIELMPGS
;
A
#
# COMPACT_ATOMS: atom_id res chain seq x y z
N MET A 1 -34.15 -17.01 -37.48
CA MET A 1 -35.18 -16.10 -38.03
C MET A 1 -34.97 -14.75 -37.38
N PHE A 2 -34.59 -13.75 -38.18
CA PHE A 2 -34.35 -12.37 -37.78
C PHE A 2 -35.66 -11.59 -37.72
N THR A 3 -35.96 -10.93 -36.60
CA THR A 3 -36.73 -9.66 -36.46
C THR A 3 -36.87 -9.41 -34.95
N GLY A 4 -36.36 -8.34 -34.31
CA GLY A 4 -36.12 -6.99 -34.79
C GLY A 4 -37.38 -6.15 -34.58
N LEU A 5 -37.65 -5.68 -33.35
CA LEU A 5 -38.57 -4.58 -33.12
C LEU A 5 -38.14 -3.73 -31.92
N ILE A 6 -37.65 -2.55 -32.23
CA ILE A 6 -37.42 -1.41 -31.34
C ILE A 6 -38.76 -0.69 -31.18
N ILE A 7 -39.17 -0.37 -29.96
CA ILE A 7 -40.17 0.66 -29.69
C ILE A 7 -39.60 1.61 -28.64
N ALA A 8 -39.39 2.86 -29.07
CA ALA A 8 -39.15 4.01 -28.23
C ALA A 8 -40.47 4.74 -27.95
N LEU A 9 -40.69 5.23 -26.72
CA LEU A 9 -41.66 6.31 -26.47
C LEU A 9 -41.35 7.11 -25.18
N LEU A 10 -40.83 8.32 -25.42
CA LEU A 10 -41.13 9.66 -24.85
C LEU A 10 -41.45 9.90 -23.35
N ALA A 11 -40.54 10.66 -22.73
CA ALA A 11 -40.64 12.05 -22.20
C ALA A 11 -41.71 12.48 -21.17
N VAL A 12 -41.22 13.02 -20.04
CA VAL A 12 -41.81 14.10 -19.21
C VAL A 12 -40.64 14.88 -18.56
N VAL A 13 -40.16 15.99 -19.11
CA VAL A 13 -40.45 17.41 -18.78
C VAL A 13 -40.64 17.73 -17.29
N GLY A 14 -39.69 18.47 -16.73
CA GLY A 14 -39.80 19.09 -15.40
C GLY A 14 -38.78 20.21 -15.21
N ALA A 15 -39.02 21.33 -15.89
CA ALA A 15 -38.30 22.58 -15.69
C ALA A 15 -38.77 23.26 -14.38
N GLY A 16 -37.83 23.72 -13.56
CA GLY A 16 -38.08 24.54 -12.38
C GLY A 16 -36.98 25.57 -12.19
N VAL A 17 -37.17 26.76 -12.75
CA VAL A 17 -36.40 27.98 -12.48
C VAL A 17 -37.33 28.97 -11.78
N VAL A 18 -36.98 29.43 -10.57
CA VAL A 18 -37.55 30.61 -9.90
C VAL A 18 -36.46 31.29 -9.04
N VAL A 19 -35.83 32.39 -9.52
CA VAL A 19 -35.96 33.82 -9.08
C VAL A 19 -35.48 34.07 -7.63
N TRP A 20 -34.29 34.64 -7.40
CA TRP A 20 -33.90 36.07 -7.28
C TRP A 20 -34.63 36.88 -6.19
N GLY A 21 -33.89 37.27 -5.15
CA GLY A 21 -34.12 38.45 -4.31
C GLY A 21 -33.21 38.39 -3.08
N GLY A 22 -32.16 39.20 -2.86
CA GLY A 22 -31.88 40.55 -3.32
C GLY A 22 -32.31 41.57 -2.26
N MET A 23 -31.61 41.64 -1.12
CA MET A 23 -31.60 42.83 -0.24
C MET A 23 -30.21 43.06 0.35
N ASN A 24 -29.64 44.20 -0.06
CA ASN A 24 -28.51 44.91 0.53
C ASN A 24 -28.99 45.79 1.71
N VAL A 25 -28.03 46.45 2.39
CA VAL A 25 -28.16 47.66 3.26
C VAL A 25 -28.31 47.33 4.76
N LEU A 26 -27.52 47.83 5.73
CA LEU A 26 -26.49 48.88 5.77
C LEU A 26 -25.58 48.67 7.01
N ALA A 27 -24.34 49.14 6.86
CA ALA A 27 -23.41 49.70 7.84
C ALA A 27 -23.67 49.55 9.36
N SER A 28 -22.65 49.03 10.03
CA SER A 28 -22.03 49.75 11.14
C SER A 28 -20.51 49.53 11.11
N ARG A 29 -19.80 50.54 10.61
CA ARG A 29 -18.37 50.73 10.90
C ARG A 29 -18.27 51.10 12.37
N SER A 30 -17.69 50.20 13.15
CA SER A 30 -17.24 50.47 14.50
C SER A 30 -15.73 50.34 14.47
N ASP A 31 -15.05 51.48 14.37
CA ASP A 31 -13.62 51.58 14.60
C ASP A 31 -13.33 51.06 16.02
N ARG A 32 -12.86 49.81 16.09
CA ARG A 32 -12.17 49.29 17.27
C ARG A 32 -10.70 49.25 16.95
N ALA A 33 -10.00 50.17 17.60
CA ALA A 33 -8.56 50.27 17.65
C ALA A 33 -7.93 48.88 17.88
N LEU A 34 -6.88 48.60 17.11
CA LEU A 34 -6.04 47.41 17.24
C LEU A 34 -5.40 47.40 18.64
N PRO A 35 -5.53 46.33 19.42
CA PRO A 35 -4.63 46.08 20.52
C PRO A 35 -3.26 45.72 19.93
N ASP A 36 -2.26 46.54 20.26
CA ASP A 36 -0.85 46.21 20.15
C ASP A 36 -0.58 44.99 21.05
N GLY A 37 -0.37 43.84 20.41
CA GLY A 37 -0.33 42.56 21.11
C GLY A 37 0.15 41.47 20.17
N ASP A 38 1.45 41.21 20.23
CA ASP A 38 2.17 40.02 19.80
C ASP A 38 1.61 39.32 18.55
N THR A 39 2.29 39.54 17.42
CA THR A 39 2.31 38.55 16.35
C THR A 39 2.88 37.26 16.93
N LYS A 40 1.99 36.39 17.44
CA LYS A 40 2.30 35.00 17.74
C LYS A 40 2.53 34.33 16.40
N LEU A 41 3.77 34.43 15.94
CA LEU A 41 4.36 33.53 14.97
C LEU A 41 3.93 32.11 15.36
N LEU A 42 3.43 31.37 14.36
CA LEU A 42 3.05 29.97 14.45
C LEU A 42 4.07 29.24 15.34
N GLY A 43 3.58 28.65 16.43
CA GLY A 43 4.41 27.98 17.40
C GLY A 43 5.25 26.88 16.73
N ALA A 44 6.52 27.17 16.51
CA ALA A 44 7.56 26.16 16.44
C ALA A 44 7.67 25.58 17.85
N GLY A 45 7.15 24.37 18.05
CA GLY A 45 7.16 23.76 19.38
C GLY A 45 6.35 22.48 19.53
N SER A 46 6.35 21.60 18.54
CA SER A 46 6.30 20.17 18.85
C SER A 46 7.71 19.65 18.61
N ASP A 47 8.52 19.68 19.67
CA ASP A 47 9.89 19.15 19.74
C ASP A 47 9.86 17.61 19.78
N THR A 48 9.02 17.01 18.95
CA THR A 48 9.20 15.63 18.54
C THR A 48 10.20 15.73 17.39
N PRO A 49 11.40 15.15 17.49
CA PRO A 49 12.24 15.04 16.29
C PRO A 49 11.34 14.46 15.22
N LEU A 50 11.18 15.18 14.10
CA LEU A 50 10.51 14.64 12.93
C LEU A 50 11.32 13.41 12.56
N LEU A 51 10.86 12.25 13.06
CA LEU A 51 11.57 11.00 12.87
C LEU A 51 11.57 10.79 11.36
N GLU A 52 12.76 10.79 10.77
CA GLU A 52 12.91 10.60 9.35
C GLU A 52 12.21 9.30 8.97
N ARG A 53 11.28 9.38 8.02
CA ARG A 53 10.53 8.21 7.56
C ARG A 53 11.53 7.25 6.93
N THR A 54 11.48 6.00 7.36
CA THR A 54 12.31 4.94 6.77
C THR A 54 11.46 4.06 5.85
N VAL A 55 12.08 3.13 5.13
CA VAL A 55 11.36 2.10 4.34
C VAL A 55 10.34 1.29 5.18
N ARG A 56 10.45 1.28 6.51
CA ARG A 56 9.44 0.67 7.40
C ARG A 56 8.12 1.45 7.45
N ASP A 57 8.16 2.72 7.06
CA ASP A 57 7.04 3.65 7.07
C ASP A 57 6.50 3.92 5.66
N VAL A 58 6.86 3.08 4.68
CA VAL A 58 6.47 3.23 3.26
C VAL A 58 4.96 3.34 3.09
N ARG A 59 4.51 4.25 2.23
CA ARG A 59 3.13 4.60 1.93
C ARG A 59 2.93 4.63 0.42
N VAL A 60 1.67 4.51 0.01
CA VAL A 60 1.25 4.77 -1.36
C VAL A 60 1.66 6.19 -1.76
N GLY A 61 2.21 6.34 -2.96
CA GLY A 61 2.71 7.59 -3.51
C GLY A 61 4.17 7.92 -3.15
N ASP A 62 4.80 7.18 -2.24
CA ASP A 62 6.25 7.29 -2.05
C ASP A 62 7.01 6.78 -3.29
N VAL A 63 8.26 7.21 -3.44
CA VAL A 63 9.18 6.69 -4.46
C VAL A 63 10.33 5.94 -3.79
N ILE A 64 10.61 4.75 -4.29
CA ILE A 64 11.73 3.91 -3.88
C ILE A 64 12.79 3.96 -4.97
N GLN A 65 13.98 4.44 -4.64
CA GLN A 65 15.10 4.45 -5.56
C GLN A 65 16.02 3.25 -5.31
N ARG A 66 16.35 2.54 -6.39
CA ARG A 66 17.29 1.42 -6.36
C ARG A 66 17.99 1.27 -7.71
N ASP A 67 19.31 1.10 -7.69
CA ASP A 67 20.13 0.83 -8.87
C ASP A 67 19.92 1.85 -10.01
N GLY A 68 19.68 3.12 -9.64
CA GLY A 68 19.43 4.22 -10.58
C GLY A 68 18.04 4.22 -11.22
N ALA A 69 17.12 3.38 -10.75
CA ALA A 69 15.71 3.37 -11.16
C ALA A 69 14.81 3.86 -10.02
N ASP A 70 13.77 4.59 -10.40
CA ASP A 70 12.75 5.12 -9.49
C ASP A 70 11.50 4.26 -9.61
N TRP A 71 10.99 3.82 -8.46
CA TRP A 71 9.82 2.95 -8.38
C TRP A 71 8.74 3.61 -7.55
N VAL A 72 7.57 3.82 -8.13
CA VAL A 72 6.42 4.40 -7.43
C VAL A 72 5.74 3.32 -6.59
N VAL A 73 5.44 3.64 -5.33
CA VAL A 73 4.64 2.77 -4.47
C VAL A 73 3.16 2.94 -4.83
N GLU A 74 2.58 1.99 -5.55
CA GLU A 74 1.18 2.04 -5.95
C GLU A 74 0.26 1.46 -4.88
N GLY A 75 0.75 0.47 -4.11
CA GLY A 75 -0.01 -0.22 -3.08
C GLY A 75 0.85 -0.62 -1.90
N VAL A 76 0.22 -0.68 -0.72
CA VAL A 76 0.85 -1.12 0.52
C VAL A 76 -0.03 -2.13 1.22
N VAL A 77 0.59 -3.18 1.73
CA VAL A 77 0.00 -4.15 2.63
C VAL A 77 0.68 -4.01 3.99
N GLN A 78 -0.09 -3.66 5.02
CA GLN A 78 0.38 -3.64 6.41
C GLN A 78 -0.01 -4.95 7.07
N TYR A 79 0.96 -5.66 7.62
CA TYR A 79 0.73 -6.94 8.30
C TYR A 79 0.94 -6.79 9.81
N ASP A 80 0.14 -7.52 10.58
CA ASP A 80 0.30 -7.67 12.03
C ASP A 80 0.11 -9.14 12.42
N GLU A 81 1.14 -9.70 13.07
CA GLU A 81 1.11 -11.03 13.67
C GLU A 81 1.56 -10.93 15.13
N ASP A 82 0.57 -10.91 16.03
CA ASP A 82 0.75 -10.79 17.47
C ASP A 82 1.63 -9.58 17.86
N GLY A 83 1.39 -8.43 17.20
CA GLY A 83 2.12 -7.19 17.43
C GLY A 83 3.45 -7.07 16.68
N HIS A 84 3.92 -8.13 16.00
CA HIS A 84 5.00 -8.01 15.03
C HIS A 84 4.44 -7.44 13.73
N ARG A 85 4.96 -6.27 13.32
CA ARG A 85 4.47 -5.55 12.15
C ARG A 85 5.52 -5.47 11.06
N TRP A 86 5.09 -5.74 9.83
CA TRP A 86 5.89 -5.56 8.62
C TRP A 86 5.02 -4.97 7.51
N ARG A 87 5.67 -4.52 6.44
CA ARG A 87 4.99 -3.96 5.27
C ARG A 87 5.39 -4.70 4.00
N GLY A 88 4.44 -4.83 3.09
CA GLY A 88 4.69 -5.08 1.68
C GLY A 88 4.32 -3.86 0.87
N ALA A 89 5.15 -3.48 -0.10
CA ALA A 89 4.87 -2.41 -1.05
C ALA A 89 4.90 -2.99 -2.47
N ARG A 90 3.85 -2.71 -3.25
CA ARG A 90 3.85 -2.94 -4.70
C ARG A 90 4.47 -1.72 -5.37
N LEU A 91 5.44 -1.98 -6.21
CA LEU A 91 6.32 -0.99 -6.81
C LEU A 91 6.22 -1.08 -8.34
N ASP A 92 6.07 0.06 -9.00
CA ASP A 92 5.98 0.15 -10.46
C ASP A 92 6.91 1.24 -11.00
N ASP A 93 7.66 0.94 -12.07
CA ASP A 93 8.53 1.90 -12.77
C ASP A 93 7.99 2.33 -14.15
N GLY A 94 6.72 2.01 -14.44
CA GLY A 94 6.05 2.19 -15.72
C GLY A 94 6.27 1.04 -16.72
N ALA A 95 7.18 0.12 -16.44
CA ALA A 95 7.48 -1.03 -17.32
C ALA A 95 7.54 -2.37 -16.59
N ARG A 96 7.85 -2.36 -15.28
CA ARG A 96 8.11 -3.52 -14.46
C ARG A 96 7.43 -3.34 -13.11
N GLU A 97 6.95 -4.46 -12.58
CA GLU A 97 6.43 -4.53 -11.23
C GLU A 97 7.44 -5.23 -10.30
N ARG A 98 7.53 -4.75 -9.06
CA ARG A 98 8.25 -5.40 -7.97
C ARG A 98 7.42 -5.38 -6.69
N TRP A 99 7.75 -6.30 -5.79
CA TRP A 99 7.28 -6.28 -4.41
C TRP A 99 8.45 -6.05 -3.47
N MET A 100 8.27 -5.15 -2.51
CA MET A 100 9.22 -4.90 -1.44
C MET A 100 8.60 -5.31 -0.10
N LEU A 101 9.13 -6.35 0.54
CA LEU A 101 8.74 -6.70 1.91
C LEU A 101 9.78 -6.19 2.91
N VAL A 102 9.35 -5.44 3.91
CA VAL A 102 10.23 -4.81 4.91
C VAL A 102 9.88 -5.31 6.31
N GLY A 103 10.81 -6.03 6.94
CA GLY A 103 10.70 -6.43 8.35
C GLY A 103 9.93 -7.73 8.62
N LEU A 104 9.78 -8.60 7.63
CA LEU A 104 9.13 -9.91 7.79
C LEU A 104 9.78 -10.76 8.91
N ASP A 105 11.12 -10.74 8.99
CA ASP A 105 11.87 -11.54 9.96
C ASP A 105 11.85 -10.90 11.36
N ARG A 106 11.63 -11.71 12.41
CA ARG A 106 11.68 -11.26 13.81
C ARG A 106 13.12 -11.20 14.33
N GLY A 107 13.42 -10.17 15.15
CA GLY A 107 14.62 -10.15 15.99
C GLY A 107 15.94 -9.70 15.33
N GLY A 108 15.88 -8.92 14.25
CA GLY A 108 17.07 -8.38 13.58
C GLY A 108 16.90 -6.95 13.05
N ALA A 109 17.95 -6.42 12.42
CA ALA A 109 17.82 -5.22 11.58
C ALA A 109 16.75 -5.45 10.50
N ALA A 110 16.10 -4.39 10.01
CA ALA A 110 15.10 -4.54 8.95
C ALA A 110 15.74 -5.27 7.78
N THR A 111 15.26 -6.47 7.45
CA THR A 111 15.57 -7.10 6.18
C THR A 111 14.56 -6.57 5.17
N VAL A 112 15.08 -6.12 4.03
CA VAL A 112 14.26 -5.82 2.87
C VAL A 112 14.34 -7.00 1.91
N ARG A 113 13.20 -7.39 1.34
CA ARG A 113 13.15 -8.39 0.27
C ARG A 113 12.64 -7.72 -0.98
N TRP A 114 13.42 -7.78 -2.05
CA TRP A 114 13.07 -7.26 -3.36
C TRP A 114 12.66 -8.39 -4.27
N LEU A 115 11.40 -8.41 -4.67
CA LEU A 115 10.73 -9.60 -5.16
C LEU A 115 9.96 -9.30 -6.45
N VAL A 116 9.66 -10.35 -7.20
CA VAL A 116 8.67 -10.38 -8.28
C VAL A 116 7.63 -11.43 -7.96
N GLU A 117 6.39 -11.17 -8.36
CA GLU A 117 5.36 -12.21 -8.36
C GLU A 117 5.67 -13.26 -9.44
N ARG A 118 5.41 -14.52 -9.11
CA ARG A 118 5.70 -15.69 -9.95
C ARG A 118 4.42 -16.46 -10.25
N GLU A 119 3.83 -16.16 -11.40
CA GLU A 119 2.65 -16.87 -11.90
C GLU A 119 2.96 -18.28 -12.38
N ASP A 120 4.21 -18.57 -12.73
CA ASP A 120 4.66 -19.89 -13.17
C ASP A 120 4.82 -20.89 -12.01
N VAL A 121 4.90 -20.41 -10.77
CA VAL A 121 5.04 -21.25 -9.57
C VAL A 121 3.67 -21.42 -8.90
N GLN A 122 3.00 -22.53 -9.25
CA GLN A 122 1.69 -22.86 -8.71
C GLN A 122 1.81 -23.68 -7.43
N ILE A 123 1.16 -23.22 -6.36
CA ILE A 123 1.07 -23.93 -5.08
C ILE A 123 -0.33 -24.52 -4.94
N THR A 124 -0.40 -25.85 -4.77
CA THR A 124 -1.65 -26.56 -4.53
C THR A 124 -1.65 -27.13 -3.11
N GLY A 125 -2.63 -26.75 -2.30
CA GLY A 125 -2.71 -27.19 -0.91
C GLY A 125 -1.60 -26.60 -0.04
N TYR A 126 -1.17 -27.35 0.97
CA TYR A 126 -0.18 -26.85 1.93
C TYR A 126 1.21 -26.67 1.28
N PRO A 127 1.87 -25.49 1.41
CA PRO A 127 3.19 -25.28 0.84
C PRO A 127 4.22 -26.30 1.36
N PRO A 128 5.03 -26.92 0.47
CA PRO A 128 6.01 -27.93 0.87
C PRO A 128 7.20 -27.30 1.62
N GLU A 129 7.98 -28.13 2.34
CA GLU A 129 9.17 -27.66 3.06
C GLU A 129 10.32 -27.23 2.13
N ALA A 130 10.30 -27.67 0.86
CA ALA A 130 11.25 -27.27 -0.15
C ALA A 130 10.56 -27.00 -1.49
N LEU A 131 11.01 -25.96 -2.18
CA LEU A 131 10.53 -25.54 -3.51
C LEU A 131 11.71 -25.44 -4.47
N ALA A 132 11.55 -25.98 -5.68
CA ALA A 132 12.52 -25.83 -6.76
C ALA A 132 12.05 -24.71 -7.69
N VAL A 133 12.81 -23.61 -7.76
CA VAL A 133 12.50 -22.44 -8.59
C VAL A 133 13.78 -21.99 -9.26
N ASP A 134 13.76 -21.77 -10.58
CA ASP A 134 14.90 -21.34 -11.40
C ASP A 134 16.18 -22.19 -11.20
N GLY A 135 16.01 -23.50 -10.97
CA GLY A 135 17.12 -24.43 -10.73
C GLY A 135 17.73 -24.36 -9.32
N ALA A 136 17.26 -23.46 -8.45
CA ALA A 136 17.63 -23.40 -7.04
C ALA A 136 16.61 -24.14 -6.16
N THR A 137 17.09 -24.76 -5.08
CA THR A 137 16.23 -25.35 -4.05
C THR A 137 16.12 -24.40 -2.86
N PHE A 138 14.91 -23.88 -2.65
CA PHE A 138 14.53 -23.04 -1.54
C PHE A 138 14.01 -23.91 -0.39
N ARG A 139 14.56 -23.72 0.81
CA ARG A 139 14.07 -24.40 2.03
C ARG A 139 13.27 -23.45 2.89
N GLN A 140 12.17 -23.95 3.46
CA GLN A 140 11.32 -23.17 4.35
C GLN A 140 12.08 -22.83 5.63
N ASN A 141 12.04 -21.56 6.03
CA ASN A 141 12.66 -21.08 7.25
C ASN A 141 11.61 -20.85 8.34
N THR A 142 10.60 -20.04 8.02
CA THR A 142 9.56 -19.60 8.95
C THR A 142 8.21 -19.58 8.25
N ARG A 143 7.14 -19.64 9.03
CA ARG A 143 5.77 -19.52 8.56
C ARG A 143 4.91 -18.91 9.64
N GLY A 144 3.78 -18.32 9.25
CA GLY A 144 2.91 -17.66 10.20
C GLY A 144 1.53 -17.37 9.64
N THR A 145 0.77 -16.59 10.39
CA THR A 145 -0.52 -16.07 9.98
C THR A 145 -0.72 -14.66 10.53
N ALA A 146 -0.85 -13.70 9.62
CA ALA A 146 -1.05 -12.31 9.93
C ALA A 146 -2.51 -11.89 9.68
N THR A 147 -2.90 -10.81 10.33
CA THR A 147 -3.92 -9.91 9.79
C THR A 147 -3.25 -8.89 8.89
N ALA A 148 -3.96 -8.41 7.88
CA ALA A 148 -3.42 -7.46 6.91
C ALA A 148 -4.44 -6.39 6.51
N ARG A 149 -3.93 -5.18 6.26
CA ARG A 149 -4.66 -4.07 5.64
C ARG A 149 -4.04 -3.72 4.31
N VAL A 150 -4.86 -3.63 3.28
CA VAL A 150 -4.43 -3.35 1.90
C VAL A 150 -4.88 -1.94 1.53
N MET A 151 -3.96 -1.11 1.05
CA MET A 151 -4.21 0.27 0.64
C MET A 151 -3.60 0.51 -0.74
N GLY A 152 -4.24 1.36 -1.55
CA GLY A 152 -3.78 1.65 -2.92
C GLY A 152 -3.98 0.47 -3.87
N ASP A 153 -3.28 0.49 -4.99
CA ASP A 153 -3.27 -0.61 -5.95
C ASP A 153 -2.20 -1.64 -5.56
N ALA A 154 -2.66 -2.75 -4.97
CA ALA A 154 -1.83 -3.87 -4.52
C ALA A 154 -1.93 -5.07 -5.47
N GLY A 155 -2.20 -4.82 -6.76
CA GLY A 155 -2.32 -5.83 -7.80
C GLY A 155 -3.61 -6.64 -7.66
N SER A 156 -3.48 -7.96 -7.51
CA SER A 156 -4.61 -8.87 -7.35
C SER A 156 -5.30 -8.80 -5.98
N LEU A 157 -4.75 -8.03 -5.04
CA LEU A 157 -5.33 -7.86 -3.70
C LEU A 157 -6.31 -6.68 -3.68
N GLU A 158 -7.55 -6.94 -3.25
CA GLU A 158 -8.54 -5.90 -3.07
C GLU A 158 -8.19 -4.99 -1.88
N PRO A 159 -8.31 -3.66 -2.02
CA PRO A 159 -8.16 -2.73 -0.90
C PRO A 159 -9.14 -3.03 0.23
N THR A 160 -8.66 -3.04 1.46
CA THR A 160 -9.51 -3.22 2.64
C THR A 160 -10.30 -1.96 2.92
N ALA A 161 -11.51 -2.12 3.47
CA ALA A 161 -12.31 -0.97 3.91
C ALA A 161 -11.58 -0.19 5.02
N PRO A 162 -11.76 1.14 5.12
CA PRO A 162 -11.11 1.93 6.16
C PRO A 162 -11.58 1.53 7.57
N GLU A 163 -12.84 1.11 7.71
CA GLU A 163 -13.48 0.73 8.97
C GLU A 163 -14.45 -0.44 8.75
N GLY A 164 -14.84 -1.12 9.83
CA GLY A 164 -15.80 -2.22 9.80
C GLY A 164 -15.16 -3.61 9.70
N PRO A 165 -15.98 -4.66 9.50
CA PRO A 165 -15.53 -6.05 9.54
C PRO A 165 -14.52 -6.39 8.44
N ASP A 166 -14.59 -5.70 7.29
CA ASP A 166 -13.71 -5.92 6.13
C ASP A 166 -12.48 -5.00 6.14
N SER A 167 -12.20 -4.38 7.29
CA SER A 167 -11.02 -3.51 7.46
C SER A 167 -9.71 -4.25 7.68
N VAL A 168 -9.78 -5.58 7.82
CA VAL A 168 -8.63 -6.48 7.89
C VAL A 168 -8.95 -7.79 7.19
N THR A 169 -7.95 -8.37 6.53
CA THR A 169 -8.03 -9.71 5.95
C THR A 169 -6.94 -10.61 6.54
N ARG A 170 -7.10 -11.94 6.43
CA ARG A 170 -6.14 -12.91 6.98
C ARG A 170 -5.20 -13.38 5.88
N CYS A 171 -3.90 -13.36 6.17
CA CYS A 171 -2.85 -13.87 5.29
C CYS A 171 -2.04 -14.94 6.01
N ARG A 172 -1.96 -16.15 5.43
CA ARG A 172 -0.97 -17.14 5.88
C ARG A 172 0.26 -17.01 5.02
N TRP A 173 1.44 -17.12 5.61
CA TRP A 173 2.68 -16.88 4.88
C TRP A 173 3.74 -17.91 5.24
N TRP A 174 4.64 -18.14 4.28
CA TRP A 174 5.79 -19.03 4.40
C TRP A 174 6.99 -18.34 3.78
N SER A 175 8.09 -18.25 4.52
CA SER A 175 9.35 -17.73 4.00
C SER A 175 10.32 -18.86 3.71
N TYR A 176 11.04 -18.71 2.61
CA TYR A 176 12.06 -19.64 2.17
C TYR A 176 13.36 -18.91 1.85
N SER A 177 14.48 -19.62 1.99
CA SER A 177 15.78 -19.15 1.50
C SER A 177 16.52 -20.25 0.74
N ALA A 178 17.34 -19.80 -0.20
CA ALA A 178 18.35 -20.64 -0.85
C ALA A 178 19.75 -20.06 -0.53
N ALA A 179 20.78 -20.52 -1.25
CA ALA A 179 22.13 -20.00 -1.09
C ALA A 179 22.20 -18.48 -1.37
N GLY A 180 23.05 -17.76 -0.62
CA GLY A 180 23.25 -16.33 -0.78
C GLY A 180 22.07 -15.46 -0.31
N SER A 181 21.72 -14.45 -1.10
CA SER A 181 20.61 -13.52 -0.83
C SER A 181 19.25 -14.04 -1.33
N ALA A 182 19.22 -15.12 -2.13
CA ALA A 182 18.03 -15.63 -2.77
C ALA A 182 16.94 -15.99 -1.75
N THR A 183 15.72 -15.52 -2.01
CA THR A 183 14.58 -15.73 -1.13
C THR A 183 13.27 -15.88 -1.89
N LEU A 184 12.33 -16.58 -1.26
CA LEU A 184 10.98 -16.77 -1.74
C LEU A 184 10.00 -16.61 -0.58
N VAL A 185 8.86 -15.98 -0.84
CA VAL A 185 7.75 -15.85 0.11
C VAL A 185 6.49 -16.36 -0.57
N VAL A 186 5.81 -17.31 0.06
CA VAL A 186 4.49 -17.76 -0.35
C VAL A 186 3.48 -17.11 0.58
N GLU A 187 2.43 -16.52 0.03
CA GLU A 187 1.30 -15.98 0.77
C GLU A 187 0.02 -16.67 0.33
N GLN A 188 -0.87 -16.91 1.27
CA GLN A 188 -2.21 -17.45 1.02
C GLN A 188 -3.24 -16.43 1.49
N TRP A 189 -4.07 -15.99 0.55
CA TRP A 189 -5.15 -15.02 0.70
C TRP A 189 -6.48 -15.72 0.38
N GLY A 190 -7.22 -16.13 1.41
CA GLY A 190 -8.35 -17.05 1.22
C GLY A 190 -7.89 -18.37 0.58
N ASP A 191 -8.40 -18.68 -0.60
CA ASP A 191 -8.03 -19.87 -1.37
C ASP A 191 -6.93 -19.63 -2.41
N ALA A 192 -6.53 -18.36 -2.61
CA ALA A 192 -5.52 -17.98 -3.59
C ALA A 192 -4.11 -18.00 -2.98
N TYR A 193 -3.14 -18.49 -3.75
CA TYR A 193 -1.72 -18.39 -3.42
C TYR A 193 -1.04 -17.35 -4.29
N ARG A 194 -0.17 -16.56 -3.66
CA ARG A 194 0.79 -15.69 -4.33
C ARG A 194 2.19 -16.13 -3.98
N VAL A 195 3.06 -16.23 -4.98
CA VAL A 195 4.47 -16.58 -4.81
C VAL A 195 5.33 -15.39 -5.20
N LEU A 196 6.13 -14.90 -4.26
CA LEU A 196 7.06 -13.80 -4.45
C LEU A 196 8.50 -14.34 -4.40
N HIS A 197 9.29 -14.06 -5.44
CA HIS A 197 10.67 -14.55 -5.56
C HIS A 197 11.65 -13.40 -5.82
N GLY A 198 12.83 -13.46 -5.21
CA GLY A 198 13.89 -12.51 -5.48
C GLY A 198 15.00 -12.59 -4.46
N GLU A 199 15.41 -11.45 -3.91
CA GLU A 199 16.60 -11.34 -3.07
C GLU A 199 16.37 -10.54 -1.79
N ARG A 200 17.20 -10.84 -0.79
CA ARG A 200 17.32 -10.03 0.43
C ARG A 200 18.34 -8.93 0.21
N LEU A 201 17.96 -7.72 0.61
CA LEU A 201 18.76 -6.50 0.59
C LEU A 201 18.97 -5.97 2.00
N ARG A 202 20.01 -5.15 2.15
CA ARG A 202 20.18 -4.30 3.32
C ARG A 202 19.31 -3.06 3.17
N PRO A 203 18.85 -2.43 4.26
CA PRO A 203 18.12 -1.18 4.20
C PRO A 203 18.87 -0.09 3.42
N ASP A 204 20.19 -0.01 3.59
CA ASP A 204 21.04 1.00 2.94
C ASP A 204 21.20 0.79 1.42
N ASP A 205 20.74 -0.35 0.88
CA ASP A 205 20.74 -0.61 -0.57
C ASP A 205 19.55 0.08 -1.27
N ILE A 206 18.68 0.75 -0.51
CA ILE A 206 17.43 1.35 -0.99
C ILE A 206 17.26 2.74 -0.38
N GLU A 207 16.85 3.69 -1.20
CA GLU A 207 16.50 5.04 -0.75
C GLU A 207 14.98 5.26 -0.84
N LEU A 208 14.40 5.83 0.21
CA LEU A 208 13.00 6.22 0.26
C LEU A 208 12.89 7.73 0.06
N MET A 209 12.13 8.13 -0.95
CA MET A 209 11.71 9.52 -1.14
C MET A 209 10.23 9.64 -0.75
N PRO A 210 9.90 10.34 0.35
CA PRO A 210 8.52 10.50 0.79
C PRO A 210 7.65 11.19 -0.25
N GLY A 211 6.52 10.56 -0.57
CA GLY A 211 5.45 11.15 -1.38
C GLY A 211 4.55 12.08 -0.56
N SER A 212 3.80 12.93 -1.26
CA SER A 212 2.83 13.89 -0.68
C SER A 212 1.45 13.29 -0.48
#